data_AF-A0A261CNQ3-F1
#
_entry.id   AF-A0A261CNQ3-F1
#
_cell.length_a   1.000
_cell.length_b   1.000
_cell.length_c   1.000
_cell.angle_alpha   90.00
_cell.angle_beta   90.00
_cell.angle_gamma   90.00
#
_symmetry.space_group_name_H-M   'P 1'
#
loop_
_entity.id
_entity.type
_entity.pdbx_description
1 polymer ?
#
loop_
_entity_poly.entity_id
_entity_poly.type
_entity_poly.pdbx_seq_one_letter_code
_entity_poly.pdbx_strand_id
1 'polypeptide(L)'
;MNQSDKKNDFQSMYREIREQQNEAKDNFMRQHYDKLPSWSRQEMDSGVLGSQHATSGVLESLCKSVQERFNEDKEKFMKDHSDKLPSWSKF
;
A
#
# COMPACT_ATOMS: atom_id res chain seq x y z
N MET A 1 37.65 -9.01 4.14
CA MET A 1 36.18 -9.05 4.21
C MET A 1 35.63 -8.71 2.83
N ASN A 2 34.95 -9.67 2.18
CA ASN A 2 34.46 -9.50 0.81
C ASN A 2 33.12 -8.76 0.77
N GLN A 3 32.82 -8.10 -0.35
CA GLN A 3 31.54 -7.38 -0.55
C GLN A 3 30.30 -8.29 -0.47
N SER A 4 30.41 -9.58 -0.80
CA SER A 4 29.31 -10.54 -0.64
C SER A 4 28.95 -10.80 0.82
N ASP A 5 29.94 -10.85 1.71
CA ASP A 5 29.72 -11.06 3.15
C ASP A 5 28.89 -9.91 3.74
N LYS A 6 29.16 -8.67 3.30
CA LYS A 6 28.42 -7.48 3.71
C LYS A 6 26.96 -7.47 3.21
N LYS A 7 26.70 -7.95 1.99
CA LYS A 7 25.33 -7.99 1.42
C LYS A 7 24.42 -8.98 2.18
N ASN A 8 24.96 -10.12 2.61
CA ASN A 8 24.27 -11.07 3.46
C ASN A 8 23.93 -10.47 4.83
N ASP A 9 24.86 -9.73 5.43
CA ASP A 9 24.64 -9.03 6.71
C ASP A 9 23.50 -8.01 6.62
N PHE A 10 23.44 -7.20 5.57
CA PHE A 10 22.35 -6.23 5.42
C PHE A 10 20.99 -6.91 5.24
N GLN A 11 20.91 -7.97 4.43
CA GLN A 11 19.65 -8.71 4.27
C GLN A 11 19.21 -9.39 5.56
N SER A 12 20.12 -9.95 6.35
CA SER A 12 19.82 -10.49 7.68
C SER A 12 19.32 -9.40 8.62
N MET A 13 20.00 -8.25 8.68
CA MET A 13 19.62 -7.12 9.51
C MET A 13 18.21 -6.60 9.17
N TYR A 14 17.89 -6.43 7.89
CA TYR A 14 16.54 -6.02 7.48
C TYR A 14 15.47 -7.06 7.82
N ARG A 15 15.81 -8.36 7.76
CA ARG A 15 14.91 -9.43 8.18
C ARG A 15 14.64 -9.36 9.67
N GLU A 16 15.69 -9.22 10.48
CA GLU A 16 15.59 -9.13 11.94
C GLU A 16 14.79 -7.89 12.38
N ILE A 17 15.03 -6.73 11.77
CA ILE A 17 14.23 -5.52 12.02
C ILE A 17 12.76 -5.76 11.67
N ARG A 18 12.47 -6.44 10.55
CA ARG A 18 11.08 -6.74 10.15
C ARG A 18 10.42 -7.70 11.15
N GLU A 19 11.14 -8.72 11.61
CA GLU A 19 10.64 -9.67 12.60
C GLU A 19 10.33 -8.97 13.94
N GLN A 20 11.22 -8.10 14.42
CA GLN A 20 11.00 -7.29 15.63
C GLN A 20 9.81 -6.34 15.49
N GLN A 21 9.64 -5.70 14.31
CA GLN A 21 8.50 -4.83 14.05
C GLN A 21 7.17 -5.59 14.02
N ASN A 22 7.16 -6.79 13.43
CA ASN A 22 5.98 -7.65 13.41
C ASN A 22 5.63 -8.11 14.84
N GLU A 23 6.61 -8.54 15.63
CA GLU A 23 6.37 -8.94 17.02
C GLU A 23 5.81 -7.79 17.87
N ALA A 24 6.37 -6.58 17.73
CA ALA A 24 5.88 -5.40 18.42
C ALA A 24 4.43 -5.05 18.02
N LYS A 25 4.11 -5.15 16.72
CA LYS A 25 2.77 -4.94 16.18
C LYS A 25 1.78 -5.97 16.75
N ASP A 26 2.16 -7.24 16.75
CA ASP A 26 1.31 -8.33 17.23
C ASP A 26 1.02 -8.19 18.72
N ASN A 27 2.04 -7.83 19.51
CA ASN A 27 1.90 -7.57 20.93
C ASN A 27 0.97 -6.37 21.21
N PHE A 28 1.13 -5.28 20.46
CA PHE A 28 0.25 -4.11 20.57
C PHE A 28 -1.21 -4.47 20.24
N MET A 29 -1.42 -5.21 19.16
CA MET A 29 -2.76 -5.66 18.76
C MET A 29 -3.38 -6.57 19.83
N ARG A 30 -2.59 -7.46 20.46
CA ARG A 30 -3.07 -8.34 21.55
C ARG A 30 -3.47 -7.56 22.80
N GLN A 31 -2.66 -6.58 23.18
CA GLN A 31 -2.95 -5.71 24.32
C GLN A 31 -4.20 -4.85 24.11
N HIS A 32 -4.54 -4.55 22.86
CA HIS A 32 -5.68 -3.72 22.49
C HIS A 32 -6.83 -4.48 21.81
N TYR A 33 -6.86 -5.81 21.95
CA TYR A 33 -7.77 -6.69 21.21
C TYR A 33 -9.23 -6.23 21.25
N ASP A 34 -9.76 -5.91 22.43
CA ASP A 34 -11.17 -5.50 22.58
C ASP A 34 -11.52 -4.17 21.90
N LYS A 35 -10.50 -3.33 21.64
CA LYS A 35 -10.62 -2.06 20.93
C LYS A 35 -10.38 -2.19 19.43
N LEU A 36 -9.98 -3.37 18.96
CA LEU A 36 -9.76 -3.61 17.55
C LEU A 36 -11.10 -3.74 16.80
N PRO A 37 -11.19 -3.21 15.57
CA PRO A 37 -12.28 -3.54 14.65
C PRO A 37 -12.42 -5.06 14.47
N SER A 38 -13.63 -5.54 14.21
CA SER A 38 -13.93 -6.98 14.09
C SER A 38 -13.05 -7.70 13.06
N TRP A 39 -12.77 -7.08 11.92
CA TRP A 39 -11.89 -7.64 10.89
C TRP A 39 -10.44 -7.81 11.38
N SER A 40 -9.93 -6.88 12.18
CA SER A 40 -8.57 -6.93 12.72
C SER A 40 -8.45 -7.98 13.83
N ARG A 41 -9.51 -8.19 14.63
CA ARG A 41 -9.60 -9.33 15.56
C ARG A 41 -9.61 -10.67 14.83
N GLN A 42 -10.35 -10.77 13.73
CA GLN A 42 -10.36 -11.98 12.90
C GLN A 42 -8.98 -12.29 12.29
N GLU A 43 -8.23 -11.27 11.84
CA GLU A 43 -6.82 -11.43 11.41
C GLU A 43 -5.91 -11.94 12.53
N MET A 44 -6.13 -11.46 13.77
CA MET A 44 -5.41 -11.93 14.95
C MET A 44 -5.72 -13.38 15.30
N ASP A 45 -7.00 -13.75 15.30
CA ASP A 45 -7.45 -15.10 15.65
C ASP A 45 -7.05 -16.13 14.59
N SER A 46 -6.98 -15.71 13.33
CA SER A 46 -6.52 -16.56 12.21
C SER A 46 -5.00 -16.68 12.10
N GLY A 47 -4.23 -15.89 12.86
CA GLY A 47 -2.76 -15.84 12.77
C GLY A 47 -2.25 -15.22 11.47
N VAL A 48 -3.11 -14.62 10.66
CA VAL A 48 -2.75 -13.96 9.39
C VAL A 48 -2.86 -12.45 9.57
N LEU A 49 -1.86 -11.88 10.23
CA LEU A 49 -1.81 -10.47 10.58
C LEU A 49 -1.36 -9.63 9.39
N GLY A 50 -2.20 -8.68 8.96
CA GLY A 50 -1.88 -7.86 7.79
C GLY A 50 -2.22 -8.51 6.45
N SER A 51 -3.02 -9.58 6.44
CA SER A 51 -3.79 -9.93 5.24
C SER A 51 -5.04 -9.05 5.16
N GLN A 52 -4.84 -7.73 5.15
CA GLN A 52 -5.62 -7.01 4.17
C GLN A 52 -5.23 -7.66 2.86
N HIS A 53 -6.19 -8.36 2.25
CA HIS A 53 -6.10 -8.78 0.88
C HIS A 53 -5.97 -7.52 0.01
N ALA A 54 -4.80 -6.88 0.03
CA ALA A 54 -4.16 -6.37 -1.15
C ALA A 54 -3.79 -7.58 -2.01
N THR A 55 -4.79 -8.42 -2.32
CA THR A 55 -4.70 -9.34 -3.43
C THR A 55 -4.40 -8.46 -4.63
N SER A 56 -3.57 -8.94 -5.53
CA SER A 56 -3.23 -8.23 -6.76
C SER A 56 -4.47 -7.60 -7.41
N GLY A 57 -5.63 -8.30 -7.36
CA GLY A 57 -6.90 -7.81 -7.86
C GLY A 57 -7.50 -6.58 -7.15
N VAL A 58 -7.36 -6.45 -5.82
CA VAL A 58 -7.86 -5.27 -5.07
C VAL A 58 -7.00 -4.05 -5.37
N LEU A 59 -5.69 -4.23 -5.42
CA LEU A 59 -4.75 -3.15 -5.82
C LEU A 59 -4.93 -2.76 -7.29
N GLU A 60 -5.12 -3.74 -8.17
CA GLU A 60 -5.37 -3.48 -9.60
C GLU A 60 -6.70 -2.74 -9.81
N SER A 61 -7.74 -3.11 -9.07
CA SER A 61 -9.04 -2.41 -9.09
C SER A 61 -8.92 -0.98 -8.58
N LEU A 62 -8.14 -0.76 -7.52
CA LEU A 62 -7.86 0.57 -7.01
C LEU A 62 -7.09 1.41 -8.04
N CYS A 63 -6.04 0.86 -8.65
CA CYS A 63 -5.28 1.52 -9.71
C CYS A 63 -6.17 1.91 -10.90
N LYS A 64 -7.05 0.99 -11.34
CA LYS A 64 -8.03 1.27 -12.41
C LYS A 64 -8.97 2.41 -12.02
N SER A 65 -9.56 2.37 -10.83
CA SER A 65 -10.48 3.41 -10.36
C SER A 65 -9.81 4.78 -10.24
N VAL A 66 -8.57 4.83 -9.76
CA VAL A 66 -7.79 6.08 -9.69
C VAL A 66 -7.47 6.60 -11.10
N GLN A 67 -7.09 5.73 -12.03
CA GLN A 67 -6.81 6.11 -13.41
C GLN A 67 -8.06 6.65 -14.13
N GLU A 68 -9.22 6.01 -13.93
CA GLU A 68 -10.51 6.46 -14.48
C GLU A 68 -10.86 7.86 -13.99
N ARG A 69 -10.82 8.10 -12.67
CA ARG A 69 -11.09 9.44 -12.11
C ARG A 69 -10.11 10.50 -12.60
N PHE A 70 -8.83 10.15 -12.72
CA PHE A 70 -7.84 11.07 -13.26
C PHE A 70 -8.14 11.45 -14.72
N ASN A 71 -8.58 10.49 -15.53
CA ASN A 71 -8.97 10.75 -16.91
C ASN A 71 -10.22 11.64 -16.98
N GLU A 72 -11.23 11.37 -16.14
CA GLU A 72 -12.44 12.20 -16.04
C GLU A 72 -12.12 13.64 -15.63
N ASP A 73 -11.28 13.81 -14.60
CA ASP A 73 -10.84 15.12 -14.14
C ASP A 73 -10.01 15.85 -15.22
N LYS A 74 -9.17 15.12 -15.95
CA LYS A 74 -8.42 15.67 -17.09
C LYS A 74 -9.36 16.12 -18.19
N GLU A 75 -10.32 15.31 -18.60
CA GLU A 75 -11.30 15.68 -19.64
C GLU A 75 -12.11 16.90 -19.23
N LYS A 76 -12.57 16.93 -17.97
CA LYS A 76 -13.26 18.08 -17.40
C LYS A 76 -12.39 19.33 -17.41
N PHE A 77 -11.14 19.23 -16.96
CA PHE A 77 -10.20 20.34 -16.99
C PHE A 77 -9.99 20.86 -18.41
N MET A 78 -9.78 19.96 -19.37
CA MET A 78 -9.56 20.33 -20.78
C MET A 78 -10.80 21.01 -21.38
N LYS A 79 -11.99 20.57 -21.00
CA LYS A 79 -13.27 21.18 -21.39
C LYS A 79 -13.44 22.57 -20.77
N ASP A 80 -13.23 22.70 -19.46
CA ASP A 80 -13.40 23.96 -18.73
C ASP A 80 -12.36 25.03 -19.14
N HIS A 81 -11.22 24.60 -19.68
CA HIS A 81 -10.11 25.47 -20.11
C HIS A 81 -9.89 25.47 -21.62
N SER A 82 -10.84 24.97 -22.42
CA SER A 82 -10.74 24.88 -23.90
C SER A 82 -10.29 26.18 -24.57
N ASP A 83 -10.65 27.30 -23.97
CA ASP A 83 -10.44 28.65 -24.49
C ASP A 83 -9.03 29.17 -24.16
N LYS A 84 -8.39 28.60 -23.13
CA LYS A 84 -7.03 28.93 -22.65
C LYS A 84 -5.99 27.89 -23.05
N LEU A 85 -6.43 26.76 -23.62
CA LEU A 85 -5.54 25.68 -24.03
C LEU A 85 -4.78 26.04 -25.32
N PRO A 86 -3.46 25.75 -25.38
CA PRO A 86 -2.66 25.90 -26.60
C PRO A 86 -3.27 25.15 -27.79
N SER A 87 -3.11 25.66 -29.01
CA SER A 87 -3.66 25.03 -30.22
C SER A 87 -3.19 23.59 -30.46
N TRP A 88 -2.02 23.22 -29.94
CA TRP A 88 -1.42 21.90 -30.05
C TRP A 88 -2.03 20.85 -29.11
N SER A 89 -2.78 21.27 -28.08
CA SER A 89 -3.47 20.37 -27.15
C SER A 89 -4.94 20.13 -27.53
N LYS A 90 -5.36 20.57 -28.72
CA LYS A 90 -6.73 20.43 -29.25
C LYS A 90 -6.87 19.29 -30.29
N PHE A 91 -5.82 18.50 -30.49
CA PHE A 91 -5.75 17.38 -31.43
C PHE A 91 -5.64 16.04 -30.70
#